data_AF-A0A4U0YB82-F1
#
_entry.id   AF-A0A4U0YB82-F1
#
_cell.length_a   1.000
_cell.length_b   1.000
_cell.length_c   1.000
_cell.angle_alpha   90.00
_cell.angle_beta   90.00
_cell.angle_gamma   90.00
#
_symmetry.space_group_name_H-M   'P 1'
#
loop_
_entity.id
_entity.type
_entity.pdbx_description
1 polymer ?
#
loop_
_entity_poly.entity_id
_entity_poly.type
_entity_poly.pdbx_seq_one_letter_code
_entity_poly.pdbx_strand_id
1 'polypeptide(L)'
;MKTWQDSRLTAFIVTLGLAVIGALAIGQIYDHLDQRLLQFLASAAVILIISLLAGWLTARPAKPGLRPKEVAVEHEPVRETGKVKWFNVDKGFGFIIRDNGEDLFVHFRAINDGGASRLNEGQKVEYQIGQGRKGPQAEEVVILD
;
A
#
# COMPACT_ATOMS: atom_id res chain seq x y z
N MET A 1 62.11 -48.10 -61.12
CA MET A 1 62.56 -47.62 -59.80
C MET A 1 61.85 -46.31 -59.48
N LYS A 2 60.62 -46.37 -58.94
CA LYS A 2 59.82 -45.18 -58.60
C LYS A 2 58.66 -45.55 -57.67
N THR A 3 58.98 -46.06 -56.47
CA THR A 3 57.95 -46.40 -55.45
C THR A 3 58.43 -46.19 -54.01
N TRP A 4 59.74 -46.01 -53.78
CA TRP A 4 60.26 -45.89 -52.41
C TRP A 4 60.13 -44.46 -51.83
N GLN A 5 60.11 -43.45 -52.68
CA GLN A 5 59.97 -42.04 -52.26
C GLN A 5 58.50 -41.63 -52.06
N ASP A 6 57.57 -42.31 -52.74
CA ASP A 6 56.14 -42.01 -52.63
C ASP A 6 55.58 -42.45 -51.28
N SER A 7 55.89 -43.65 -50.77
CA SER A 7 55.30 -44.16 -49.52
C SER A 7 55.62 -43.32 -48.27
N ARG A 8 56.80 -42.68 -48.22
CA ARG A 8 57.14 -41.75 -47.13
C ARG A 8 56.38 -40.44 -47.26
N LEU A 9 56.14 -40.00 -48.49
CA LEU A 9 55.43 -38.77 -48.79
C LEU A 9 53.91 -38.94 -48.60
N THR A 10 53.33 -40.09 -48.98
CA THR A 10 51.93 -40.43 -48.66
C THR A 10 51.73 -40.62 -47.17
N ALA A 11 52.65 -41.27 -46.46
CA ALA A 11 52.56 -41.38 -45.00
C ALA A 11 52.60 -40.00 -44.34
N PHE A 12 53.49 -39.11 -44.78
CA PHE A 12 53.54 -37.74 -44.28
C PHE A 12 52.26 -36.94 -44.58
N ILE A 13 51.73 -37.04 -45.80
CA ILE A 13 50.50 -36.33 -46.19
C ILE A 13 49.29 -36.86 -45.41
N VAL A 14 49.19 -38.18 -45.21
CA VAL A 14 48.10 -38.80 -44.45
C VAL A 14 48.19 -38.45 -42.96
N THR A 15 49.39 -38.49 -42.37
CA THR A 15 49.59 -38.10 -40.97
C THR A 15 49.34 -36.61 -40.74
N LEU A 16 49.81 -35.74 -41.65
CA LEU A 16 49.55 -34.30 -41.58
C LEU A 16 48.05 -34.00 -41.77
N GLY A 17 47.38 -34.70 -42.69
CA GLY A 17 45.94 -34.59 -42.90
C GLY A 17 45.12 -34.99 -41.67
N LEU A 18 45.45 -36.13 -41.05
CA LEU A 18 44.80 -36.57 -39.80
C LEU A 18 45.08 -35.63 -38.62
N ALA A 19 46.29 -35.07 -38.52
CA ALA A 19 46.63 -34.09 -37.49
C ALA A 19 45.86 -32.78 -37.66
N VAL A 20 45.71 -32.29 -38.88
CA VAL A 20 44.95 -31.06 -39.19
C VAL A 20 43.45 -31.26 -38.97
N ILE A 21 42.89 -32.40 -39.39
CA ILE A 21 41.47 -32.74 -39.13
C ILE A 21 41.24 -32.91 -37.62
N GLY A 22 42.16 -33.55 -36.91
CA GLY A 22 42.11 -33.69 -35.45
C GLY A 22 42.14 -32.34 -34.74
N ALA A 23 43.04 -31.43 -35.12
CA ALA A 23 43.14 -30.09 -34.54
C ALA A 23 41.89 -29.24 -34.80
N LEU A 24 41.29 -29.32 -35.99
CA LEU A 24 40.05 -28.62 -36.33
C LEU A 24 38.83 -29.23 -35.62
N ALA A 25 38.76 -30.56 -35.50
CA ALA A 25 37.70 -31.23 -34.75
C ALA A 25 37.79 -30.92 -33.24
N ILE A 26 39.00 -30.83 -32.69
CA ILE A 26 39.24 -30.41 -31.30
C ILE A 26 38.81 -28.96 -31.10
N GLY A 27 39.11 -28.05 -32.04
CA GLY A 27 38.62 -26.66 -31.99
C GLY A 27 37.08 -26.53 -32.01
N GLN A 28 36.40 -27.31 -32.85
CA GLN A 28 34.92 -27.37 -32.87
C GLN A 28 34.33 -27.96 -31.58
N ILE A 29 35.04 -28.91 -30.94
CA ILE A 29 34.64 -29.50 -29.66
C ILE A 29 34.84 -28.51 -28.50
N TYR A 30 35.89 -27.70 -28.48
CA TYR A 30 36.10 -26.66 -27.46
C TYR A 30 35.07 -25.51 -27.59
N ASP A 31 34.78 -25.03 -28.79
CA ASP A 31 33.77 -23.97 -29.01
C ASP A 31 32.35 -24.42 -28.62
N HIS A 32 32.02 -25.70 -28.82
CA HIS A 32 30.71 -26.24 -28.43
C HIS A 32 30.66 -26.67 -26.97
N LEU A 33 31.78 -27.04 -26.35
CA LEU A 33 31.84 -27.35 -24.93
C LEU A 33 31.75 -26.07 -24.09
N ASP A 34 32.39 -24.98 -24.53
CA ASP A 34 32.29 -23.68 -23.88
C ASP A 34 30.90 -23.06 -24.10
N GLN A 35 30.31 -23.11 -25.31
CA GLN A 35 28.95 -22.61 -25.51
C GLN A 35 27.88 -23.47 -24.83
N ARG A 36 27.99 -24.80 -24.80
CA ARG A 36 27.01 -25.64 -24.07
C ARG A 36 27.17 -25.45 -22.58
N LEU A 37 28.39 -25.42 -22.04
CA LEU A 37 28.63 -25.14 -20.63
C LEU A 37 28.21 -23.71 -20.26
N LEU A 38 28.52 -22.70 -21.08
CA LEU A 38 27.99 -21.33 -20.92
C LEU A 38 26.48 -21.31 -21.02
N GLN A 39 25.84 -22.07 -21.91
CA GLN A 39 24.38 -22.14 -22.01
C GLN A 39 23.77 -22.84 -20.81
N PHE A 40 24.41 -23.89 -20.27
CA PHE A 40 23.98 -24.54 -19.03
C PHE A 40 24.15 -23.60 -17.82
N LEU A 41 25.28 -22.88 -17.73
CA LEU A 41 25.55 -21.92 -16.66
C LEU A 41 24.66 -20.67 -16.79
N ALA A 42 24.43 -20.18 -18.00
CA ALA A 42 23.55 -19.04 -18.28
C ALA A 42 22.08 -19.40 -18.07
N SER A 43 21.61 -20.58 -18.49
CA SER A 43 20.24 -21.03 -18.22
C SER A 43 20.01 -21.31 -16.73
N ALA A 44 20.99 -21.92 -16.03
CA ALA A 44 20.95 -22.07 -14.58
C ALA A 44 20.92 -20.72 -13.87
N ALA A 45 21.73 -19.74 -14.30
CA ALA A 45 21.72 -18.39 -13.76
C ALA A 45 20.37 -17.67 -14.03
N VAL A 46 19.80 -17.80 -15.22
CA VAL A 46 18.48 -17.22 -15.55
C VAL A 46 17.37 -17.83 -14.71
N ILE A 47 17.37 -19.15 -14.47
CA ILE A 47 16.39 -19.81 -13.60
C ILE A 47 16.55 -19.34 -12.14
N LEU A 48 17.78 -19.16 -11.66
CA LEU A 48 18.05 -18.63 -10.31
C LEU A 48 17.64 -17.15 -10.18
N ILE A 49 17.91 -16.33 -11.19
CA ILE A 49 17.50 -14.92 -11.23
C ILE A 49 15.97 -14.81 -11.27
N ILE A 50 15.29 -15.62 -12.09
CA ILE A 50 13.82 -15.68 -12.15
C ILE A 50 13.25 -16.18 -10.82
N SER A 51 13.90 -17.15 -10.16
CA SER A 51 13.46 -17.66 -8.85
C SER A 51 13.62 -16.61 -7.74
N LEU A 52 14.69 -15.80 -7.79
CA LEU A 52 14.90 -14.68 -6.89
C LEU A 52 13.91 -13.51 -7.17
N LEU A 53 13.55 -13.27 -8.42
CA LEU A 53 12.54 -12.28 -8.83
C LEU A 53 11.09 -12.74 -8.60
N ALA A 54 10.82 -14.04 -8.65
CA ALA A 54 9.50 -14.62 -8.37
C ALA A 54 9.08 -14.38 -6.90
N GLY A 55 10.05 -14.27 -5.99
CA GLY A 55 9.83 -13.84 -4.60
C GLY A 55 9.31 -12.41 -4.49
N TRP A 56 9.61 -11.54 -5.47
CA TRP A 56 9.12 -10.16 -5.52
C TRP A 56 7.78 -10.02 -6.26
N LEU A 57 7.47 -10.94 -7.19
CA LEU A 57 6.19 -10.95 -7.92
C LEU A 57 5.02 -11.55 -7.13
N THR A 58 5.29 -12.34 -6.09
CA THR A 58 4.23 -12.81 -5.17
C THR A 58 4.02 -11.89 -3.97
N ALA A 59 4.91 -10.90 -3.79
CA ALA A 59 4.72 -9.83 -2.83
C ALA A 59 3.58 -8.93 -3.30
N ARG A 60 2.35 -9.36 -3.02
CA ARG A 60 1.19 -8.48 -3.06
C ARG A 60 1.53 -7.33 -2.10
N PRO A 61 1.59 -6.06 -2.54
CA PRO A 61 1.59 -4.97 -1.57
C PRO A 61 0.41 -5.25 -0.65
N ALA A 62 0.69 -5.46 0.63
CA ALA A 62 -0.37 -5.54 1.62
C ALA A 62 -1.17 -4.26 1.40
N LYS A 63 -2.41 -4.39 0.88
CA LYS A 63 -3.34 -3.27 0.85
C LYS A 63 -3.24 -2.70 2.26
N PRO A 64 -2.75 -1.46 2.45
CA PRO A 64 -2.78 -0.82 3.76
C PRO A 64 -4.18 -1.07 4.21
N GLY A 65 -4.32 -1.84 5.30
CA GLY A 65 -5.56 -2.50 5.62
C GLY A 65 -6.64 -1.50 5.31
N LEU A 66 -7.48 -1.83 4.32
CA LEU A 66 -8.84 -1.39 4.44
C LEU A 66 -9.17 -2.03 5.78
N ARG A 67 -8.95 -1.27 6.87
CA ARG A 67 -9.88 -1.25 7.99
C ARG A 67 -11.15 -1.43 7.22
N PRO A 68 -11.89 -2.54 7.42
CA PRO A 68 -13.25 -2.49 7.02
C PRO A 68 -13.64 -1.06 7.43
N LYS A 69 -14.13 -0.25 6.48
CA LYS A 69 -15.39 0.33 6.84
C LYS A 69 -16.19 -0.93 7.20
N GLU A 70 -16.03 -1.40 8.46
CA GLU A 70 -17.09 -1.53 9.41
C GLU A 70 -18.00 -0.50 8.86
N VAL A 71 -18.97 -1.02 8.12
CA VAL A 71 -20.14 -0.28 7.81
C VAL A 71 -20.47 0.19 9.20
N ALA A 72 -20.00 1.39 9.51
CA ALA A 72 -20.62 2.25 10.42
C ALA A 72 -21.99 2.21 9.78
N VAL A 73 -22.84 1.32 10.31
CA VAL A 73 -23.99 1.82 11.04
C VAL A 73 -23.51 3.18 11.51
N GLU A 74 -23.77 4.18 10.66
CA GLU A 74 -23.72 5.55 11.09
C GLU A 74 -24.63 5.44 12.30
N HIS A 75 -24.02 5.27 13.47
CA HIS A 75 -24.68 5.63 14.69
C HIS A 75 -24.83 7.10 14.43
N GLU A 76 -25.97 7.44 13.82
CA GLU A 76 -26.42 8.80 13.71
C GLU A 76 -26.21 9.29 15.13
N PRO A 77 -25.25 10.21 15.32
CA PRO A 77 -24.81 10.55 16.66
C PRO A 77 -26.08 10.95 17.40
N VAL A 78 -26.38 10.22 18.48
CA VAL A 78 -27.71 10.27 19.10
C VAL A 78 -27.99 11.72 19.41
N ARG A 79 -28.91 12.30 18.63
CA ARG A 79 -29.28 13.69 18.77
C ARG A 79 -30.30 13.77 19.88
N GLU A 80 -30.00 14.61 20.84
CA GLU A 80 -30.89 14.90 21.95
C GLU A 80 -31.46 16.29 21.79
N THR A 81 -32.66 16.47 22.32
CA THR A 81 -33.27 17.78 22.43
C THR A 81 -33.16 18.31 23.84
N GLY A 82 -33.14 19.63 23.96
CA GLY A 82 -33.17 20.31 25.23
C GLY A 82 -33.58 21.77 25.09
N LYS A 83 -33.53 22.48 26.21
CA LYS A 83 -33.83 23.91 26.26
C LYS A 83 -32.65 24.69 26.78
N VAL A 84 -32.38 25.83 26.16
CA VAL A 84 -31.30 26.72 26.60
C VAL A 84 -31.66 27.31 27.96
N LYS A 85 -30.83 27.04 28.97
CA LYS A 85 -31.01 27.58 30.34
C LYS A 85 -30.58 29.03 30.42
N TRP A 86 -29.43 29.32 29.83
CA TRP A 86 -28.90 30.67 29.66
C TRP A 86 -27.71 30.60 28.70
N PHE A 87 -27.46 31.68 27.98
CA PHE A 87 -26.29 31.82 27.13
C PHE A 87 -25.75 33.24 27.22
N ASN A 88 -24.45 33.38 27.46
CA ASN A 88 -23.80 34.67 27.49
C ASN A 88 -23.11 34.90 26.14
N VAL A 89 -23.66 35.81 25.34
CA VAL A 89 -23.16 36.12 23.99
C VAL A 89 -21.76 36.75 24.04
N ASP A 90 -21.50 37.63 25.02
CA ASP A 90 -20.20 38.32 25.15
C ASP A 90 -19.07 37.34 25.50
N LYS A 91 -19.36 36.34 26.32
CA LYS A 91 -18.42 35.29 26.72
C LYS A 91 -18.39 34.09 25.77
N GLY A 92 -19.43 33.92 24.95
CA GLY A 92 -19.55 32.83 23.96
C GLY A 92 -19.81 31.45 24.56
N PHE A 93 -20.42 31.35 25.73
CA PHE A 93 -20.77 30.06 26.34
C PHE A 93 -22.07 30.13 27.15
N GLY A 94 -22.66 28.96 27.39
CA GLY A 94 -23.90 28.81 28.16
C GLY A 94 -24.17 27.38 28.56
N PHE A 95 -25.40 27.12 28.97
CA PHE A 95 -25.88 25.79 29.36
C PHE A 95 -27.24 25.47 28.76
N ILE A 96 -27.43 24.20 28.44
CA ILE A 96 -28.68 23.62 27.96
C ILE A 96 -29.18 22.64 29.02
N ILE A 97 -30.46 22.71 29.36
CA ILE A 97 -31.13 21.70 30.18
C ILE A 97 -31.57 20.58 29.25
N ARG A 98 -31.03 19.39 29.47
CA ARG A 98 -31.47 18.15 28.82
C ARG A 98 -32.85 17.74 29.33
N ASP A 99 -33.56 16.91 28.58
CA ASP A 99 -34.87 16.39 29.01
C ASP A 99 -34.80 15.55 30.32
N ASN A 100 -33.62 15.02 30.67
CA ASN A 100 -33.37 14.33 31.95
C ASN A 100 -33.11 15.28 33.14
N GLY A 101 -33.04 16.60 32.91
CA GLY A 101 -32.78 17.62 33.93
C GLY A 101 -31.31 17.92 34.21
N GLU A 102 -30.36 17.31 33.49
CA GLU A 102 -28.93 17.61 33.62
C GLU A 102 -28.55 18.87 32.82
N ASP A 103 -27.62 19.66 33.38
CA ASP A 103 -27.04 20.82 32.72
C ASP A 103 -25.90 20.39 31.78
N LEU A 104 -26.04 20.67 30.49
CA LEU A 104 -25.04 20.40 29.46
C LEU A 104 -24.36 21.70 29.01
N PHE A 105 -23.03 21.71 29.02
CA PHE A 105 -22.25 22.88 28.62
C PHE A 105 -22.31 23.10 27.10
N VAL A 106 -22.49 24.33 26.65
CA VAL A 106 -22.44 24.69 25.22
C VAL A 106 -21.50 25.87 24.98
N HIS A 107 -20.73 25.79 23.88
CA HIS A 107 -19.82 26.83 23.44
C HIS A 107 -20.25 27.37 22.08
N PHE A 108 -19.97 28.65 21.78
CA PHE A 108 -20.41 29.30 20.54
C PHE A 108 -19.98 28.55 19.26
N ARG A 109 -18.84 27.85 19.31
CA ARG A 109 -18.28 27.05 18.20
C ARG A 109 -19.11 25.82 17.86
N ALA A 110 -19.92 25.35 18.81
CA ALA A 110 -20.78 24.20 18.60
C ALA A 110 -22.09 24.58 17.90
N ILE A 111 -22.42 25.88 17.80
CA ILE A 111 -23.68 26.37 17.23
C ILE A 111 -23.55 26.45 15.71
N ASN A 112 -24.27 25.59 15.00
CA ASN A 112 -24.33 25.52 13.55
C ASN A 112 -25.53 26.33 13.02
N ASP A 113 -25.49 27.67 13.16
CA ASP A 113 -26.60 28.54 12.75
C ASP A 113 -26.18 29.67 11.79
N GLY A 114 -25.55 29.32 10.67
CA GLY A 114 -25.45 30.19 9.47
C GLY A 114 -24.85 31.60 9.62
N GLY A 115 -24.34 31.98 10.80
CA GLY A 115 -23.87 33.34 11.12
C GLY A 115 -24.41 33.93 12.44
N ALA A 116 -25.44 33.35 13.06
CA ALA A 116 -25.96 33.77 14.36
C ALA A 116 -25.58 32.76 15.46
N SER A 117 -24.34 32.82 15.96
CA SER A 117 -23.87 31.99 17.10
C SER A 117 -24.46 32.43 18.45
N ARG A 118 -25.76 32.75 18.50
CA ARG A 118 -26.48 33.21 19.69
C ARG A 118 -27.61 32.24 19.99
N LEU A 119 -27.75 31.88 21.26
CA LEU A 119 -28.88 31.10 21.76
C LEU A 119 -29.71 31.98 22.68
N ASN A 120 -31.03 31.96 22.51
CA ASN A 120 -31.95 32.65 23.40
C ASN A 120 -32.35 31.75 24.57
N GLU A 121 -32.56 32.33 25.74
CA GLU A 121 -33.06 31.58 26.90
C GLU A 121 -34.44 30.96 26.61
N GLY A 122 -34.63 29.71 27.01
CA GLY A 122 -35.85 28.93 26.77
C GLY A 122 -35.98 28.35 25.35
N GLN A 123 -35.06 28.67 24.43
CA GLN A 123 -35.09 28.19 23.06
C GLN A 123 -34.87 26.68 23.00
N LYS A 124 -35.63 26.00 22.13
CA LYS A 124 -35.48 24.57 21.90
C LYS A 124 -34.36 24.33 20.90
N VAL A 125 -33.49 23.39 21.23
CA VAL A 125 -32.31 23.07 20.43
C VAL A 125 -32.15 21.56 20.33
N GLU A 126 -31.62 21.12 19.20
CA GLU A 126 -31.12 19.77 18.98
C GLU A 126 -29.59 19.80 19.02
N TYR A 127 -28.98 18.83 19.68
CA TYR A 127 -27.53 18.76 19.80
C TYR A 127 -27.06 17.31 19.95
N GLN A 128 -25.75 17.13 19.78
CA GLN A 128 -25.07 15.87 20.08
C GLN A 128 -24.27 16.02 21.36
N ILE A 129 -24.17 14.92 22.13
CA ILE A 129 -23.34 14.91 23.34
C ILE A 129 -21.92 14.50 22.95
N GLY A 130 -21.02 15.47 23.05
CA GLY A 130 -19.59 15.26 22.91
C GLY A 130 -18.88 15.25 24.25
N GLN A 131 -17.63 14.76 24.23
CA GLN A 131 -16.76 14.78 25.40
C GLN A 131 -15.79 15.97 25.32
N GLY A 132 -16.06 17.01 26.10
CA GLY A 132 -15.22 18.20 26.20
C GLY A 132 -14.12 18.07 27.26
N ARG A 133 -13.21 19.07 27.27
CA ARG A 133 -12.10 19.15 28.25
C ARG A 133 -12.57 19.30 29.70
N LYS A 134 -13.79 19.82 29.89
CA LYS A 134 -14.39 20.10 31.21
C LYS A 134 -15.52 19.13 31.57
N GLY A 135 -15.74 18.08 30.78
CA GLY A 135 -16.88 17.17 30.92
C GLY A 135 -17.76 17.14 29.66
N PRO A 136 -18.96 16.55 29.77
CA PRO A 136 -19.93 16.50 28.67
C PRO A 136 -20.26 17.89 28.14
N GLN A 137 -20.27 18.03 26.82
CA GLN A 137 -20.61 19.28 26.14
C GLN A 137 -21.53 19.02 24.95
N ALA A 138 -22.32 20.02 24.57
CA ALA A 138 -23.11 20.00 23.37
C ALA A 138 -22.23 20.29 22.14
N GLU A 139 -22.38 19.46 21.11
CA GLU A 139 -21.74 19.56 19.80
C GLU A 139 -22.82 19.61 18.71
N GLU A 140 -22.49 20.18 17.56
CA GLU A 140 -23.40 20.34 16.41
C GLU A 140 -24.82 20.81 16.79
N VAL A 141 -24.89 21.90 17.57
CA VAL A 141 -26.13 22.47 18.06
C VAL A 141 -26.89 23.15 16.92
N VAL A 142 -28.13 22.74 16.73
CA VAL A 142 -29.09 23.28 15.76
C VAL A 142 -30.31 23.83 16.50
N ILE A 143 -30.78 24.99 16.07
CA ILE A 143 -31.98 25.60 16.62
C ILE A 143 -33.21 24.93 16.01
N LEU A 144 -34.17 24.54 16.86
CA LEU A 144 -35.46 24.04 16.42
C LEU A 144 -36.47 25.20 16.53
N ASP A 145 -36.92 25.71 15.38
CA ASP A 145 -37.94 26.78 15.28
C ASP A 145 -39.33 26.35 15.76
#